data_AF-A0AAP6DBD5-F1
#
_entry.id   AF-A0AAP6DBD5-F1
#
_cell.length_a   1.000
_cell.length_b   1.000
_cell.length_c   1.000
_cell.angle_alpha   90.00
_cell.angle_beta   90.00
_cell.angle_gamma   90.00
#
_symmetry.space_group_name_H-M   'P 1'
#
loop_
_entity.id
_entity.type
_entity.pdbx_description
1 polymer ?
#
loop_
_entity_poly.entity_id
_entity_poly.type
_entity_poly.pdbx_seq_one_letter_code
_entity_poly.pdbx_strand_id
1 'polypeptide(L)'
;LFEEKTAKVDLQNRQSLEGLLSPLKEQLEGFKKQVNDSFSQEAKERHTLVHELKNLQRLNEQMTREAVNLTQALKGDNKQQGNWGEVVLARVLAESGLREGHEYETQVNLQSEAGKRYQPDVIVHLPQNKQVVVDSKMALVAYERYFNAETDAERDRALSAHLTALRAHIKGLSMKDYHKLKGIQSL
;
A
#
# COMPACT_ATOMS: atom_id res chain seq x y z
N LEU A 1 51.48 -63.25 40.32
CA LEU A 1 52.26 -62.90 39.10
C LEU A 1 51.42 -62.94 37.81
N PHE A 2 50.75 -64.05 37.48
CA PHE A 2 49.93 -64.13 36.25
C PHE A 2 48.59 -63.40 36.38
N GLU A 3 47.84 -63.60 37.47
CA GLU A 3 46.58 -62.88 37.75
C GLU A 3 46.74 -61.36 37.84
N GLU A 4 47.84 -60.91 38.45
CA GLU A 4 48.16 -59.50 38.59
C GLU A 4 48.46 -58.84 37.23
N LYS A 5 49.10 -59.58 36.32
CA LYS A 5 49.28 -59.15 34.92
C LYS A 5 47.96 -59.13 34.16
N THR A 6 47.09 -60.13 34.34
CA THR A 6 45.78 -60.18 33.69
C THR A 6 44.89 -59.03 34.15
N ALA A 7 44.80 -58.77 35.46
CA ALA A 7 44.04 -57.65 36.02
C ALA A 7 44.57 -56.29 35.53
N LYS A 8 45.90 -56.15 35.41
CA LYS A 8 46.52 -54.93 34.89
C LYS A 8 46.22 -54.71 33.41
N VAL A 9 46.23 -55.77 32.59
CA VAL A 9 45.85 -55.71 31.17
C VAL A 9 44.37 -55.39 30.99
N ASP A 10 43.50 -55.95 31.83
CA ASP A 10 42.05 -55.73 31.76
C ASP A 10 41.67 -54.29 32.17
N LEU A 11 42.36 -53.74 33.17
CA LEU A 11 42.24 -52.33 33.56
C LEU A 11 42.71 -51.39 32.44
N GLN A 12 43.81 -51.74 31.77
CA GLN A 12 44.40 -50.96 30.67
C GLN A 12 43.52 -50.99 29.41
N ASN A 13 42.88 -52.13 29.14
CA ASN A 13 41.86 -52.26 28.09
C ASN A 13 40.62 -51.42 28.40
N ARG A 14 40.11 -51.46 29.63
CA ARG A 14 39.00 -50.59 30.05
C ARG A 14 39.34 -49.12 29.89
N GLN A 15 40.48 -48.65 30.40
CA GLN A 15 40.90 -47.25 30.25
C GLN A 15 41.09 -46.83 28.79
N SER A 16 41.62 -47.71 27.94
CA SER A 16 41.74 -47.42 26.49
C SER A 16 40.38 -47.32 25.81
N LEU A 17 39.45 -48.23 26.14
CA LEU A 17 38.09 -48.18 25.63
C LEU A 17 37.31 -46.96 26.15
N GLU A 18 37.50 -46.60 27.41
CA GLU A 18 36.89 -45.41 28.01
C GLU A 18 37.40 -44.11 27.37
N GLY A 19 38.71 -44.04 27.09
CA GLY A 19 39.33 -42.91 26.39
C GLY A 19 38.88 -42.78 24.93
N LEU A 20 38.55 -43.89 24.27
CA LEU A 20 38.03 -43.89 22.89
C LEU A 20 36.52 -43.63 22.83
N LEU A 21 35.74 -44.10 23.82
CA LEU A 21 34.28 -43.96 23.85
C LEU A 21 33.81 -42.64 24.46
N SER A 22 34.59 -42.01 25.34
CA SER A 22 34.22 -40.72 25.95
C SER A 22 34.01 -39.60 24.92
N PRO A 23 34.90 -39.40 23.91
CA PRO A 23 34.67 -38.41 22.87
C PRO A 23 33.41 -38.68 22.05
N LEU A 24 33.11 -39.95 21.78
CA LEU A 24 31.91 -40.35 21.03
C LEU A 24 30.64 -40.04 21.83
N LYS A 25 30.65 -40.31 23.13
CA LYS A 25 29.53 -39.98 24.03
C LYS A 25 29.30 -38.47 24.09
N GLU A 26 30.37 -37.67 24.26
CA GLU A 26 30.27 -36.21 24.24
C GLU A 26 29.73 -35.67 22.91
N GLN A 27 30.19 -36.23 21.78
CA GLN A 27 29.67 -35.83 20.46
C GLN A 27 28.20 -36.21 20.26
N LEU A 28 27.76 -37.38 20.76
CA LEU A 28 26.36 -37.78 20.71
C LEU A 28 25.48 -36.90 21.59
N GLU A 29 25.94 -36.53 22.79
CA GLU A 29 25.23 -35.60 23.67
C GLU A 29 25.16 -34.20 23.04
N GLY A 30 26.26 -33.72 22.46
CA GLY A 30 26.31 -32.46 21.71
C GLY A 30 25.38 -32.45 20.50
N PHE A 31 25.37 -33.53 19.71
CA PHE A 31 24.46 -33.70 18.58
C PHE A 31 23.00 -33.71 19.01
N LYS A 32 22.66 -34.49 20.05
CA LYS A 32 21.28 -34.53 20.58
C LYS A 32 20.82 -33.15 21.04
N LYS A 33 21.70 -32.40 21.70
CA LYS A 33 21.41 -31.03 22.12
C LYS A 33 21.19 -30.12 20.92
N GLN A 34 22.08 -30.13 19.94
CA GLN A 34 21.97 -29.31 18.73
C GLN A 34 20.70 -29.62 17.93
N VAL A 35 20.31 -30.89 17.83
CA VAL A 35 19.05 -31.30 17.18
C VAL A 35 17.84 -30.75 17.92
N ASN A 36 17.78 -30.90 19.25
CA ASN A 36 16.69 -30.36 20.06
C ASN A 36 16.61 -28.83 20.00
N ASP A 37 17.74 -28.15 20.08
CA ASP A 37 17.83 -26.69 20.00
C ASP A 37 17.35 -26.22 18.62
N SER A 38 17.73 -26.90 17.54
CA SER A 38 17.29 -26.59 16.19
C SER A 38 15.78 -26.79 16.00
N PHE A 39 15.20 -27.87 16.52
CA PHE A 39 13.75 -28.09 16.47
C PHE A 39 12.97 -27.04 17.26
N SER A 40 13.48 -26.67 18.44
CA SER A 40 12.88 -25.62 19.27
C SER A 40 12.91 -24.25 18.59
N GLN A 41 14.04 -23.93 17.97
CA GLN A 41 14.21 -22.68 17.21
C GLN A 41 13.31 -22.64 15.98
N GLU A 42 13.23 -23.74 15.20
CA GLU A 42 12.35 -23.83 14.03
C GLU A 42 10.86 -23.69 14.44
N ALA A 43 10.45 -24.33 15.53
CA ALA A 43 9.09 -24.21 16.05
C ALA A 43 8.74 -22.75 16.42
N LYS A 44 9.68 -22.04 17.05
CA LYS A 44 9.54 -20.64 17.42
C LYS A 44 9.42 -19.73 16.19
N GLU A 45 10.30 -19.91 15.20
CA GLU A 45 10.26 -19.17 13.93
C GLU A 45 8.96 -19.41 13.17
N ARG A 46 8.51 -20.66 13.11
CA ARG A 46 7.22 -21.04 12.49
C ARG A 46 6.04 -20.37 13.20
N HIS A 47 6.06 -20.28 14.53
CA HIS A 47 5.03 -19.54 15.27
C HIS A 47 5.05 -18.04 14.97
N THR A 48 6.23 -17.41 14.90
CA THR A 48 6.36 -16.01 14.51
C THR A 48 5.82 -15.77 13.10
N LEU A 49 6.15 -16.63 12.13
CA LEU A 49 5.65 -16.55 10.76
C LEU A 49 4.12 -16.69 10.68
N VAL A 50 3.55 -17.67 11.39
CA VAL A 50 2.08 -17.84 11.44
C VAL A 50 1.41 -16.62 12.06
N HIS A 51 2.01 -16.02 13.09
CA HIS A 51 1.51 -14.80 13.70
C HIS A 51 1.53 -13.63 12.69
N GLU A 52 2.63 -13.46 11.95
CA GLU A 52 2.75 -12.40 10.97
C GLU A 52 1.80 -12.59 9.78
N LEU A 53 1.63 -13.82 9.30
CA LEU A 53 0.61 -14.16 8.30
C LEU A 53 -0.80 -13.80 8.79
N LYS A 54 -1.13 -14.10 10.04
CA LYS A 54 -2.43 -13.72 10.63
C LYS A 54 -2.59 -12.20 10.74
N ASN A 55 -1.52 -11.48 11.06
CA ASN A 55 -1.54 -10.03 11.09
C ASN A 55 -1.76 -9.44 9.69
N LEU A 56 -1.04 -9.94 8.68
CA LEU A 56 -1.21 -9.55 7.29
C LEU A 56 -2.63 -9.84 6.79
N GLN A 57 -3.18 -11.02 7.12
CA GLN A 57 -4.57 -11.35 6.79
C GLN A 57 -5.54 -10.35 7.41
N ARG A 58 -5.39 -10.05 8.71
CA ARG A 58 -6.24 -9.09 9.42
C ARG A 58 -6.15 -7.68 8.82
N LEU A 59 -4.94 -7.24 8.47
CA LEU A 59 -4.70 -5.94 7.85
C LEU A 59 -5.37 -5.86 6.48
N ASN A 60 -5.28 -6.93 5.68
CA ASN A 60 -5.91 -7.00 4.36
C ASN A 60 -7.44 -7.00 4.46
N GLU A 61 -8.01 -7.73 5.42
CA GLU A 61 -9.45 -7.70 5.70
C GLU A 61 -9.93 -6.31 6.17
N GLN A 62 -9.13 -5.60 6.95
CA GLN A 62 -9.44 -4.23 7.37
C GLN A 62 -9.36 -3.26 6.19
N MET A 63 -8.30 -3.34 5.38
CA MET A 63 -8.13 -2.51 4.19
C MET A 63 -9.27 -2.71 3.18
N THR A 64 -9.71 -3.95 2.97
CA THR A 64 -10.86 -4.27 2.11
C THR A 64 -12.14 -3.63 2.65
N ARG A 65 -12.38 -3.72 3.97
CA ARG A 65 -13.53 -3.07 4.62
C ARG A 65 -13.49 -1.55 4.50
N GLU A 66 -12.32 -0.94 4.69
CA GLU A 66 -12.14 0.50 4.53
C GLU A 66 -12.38 0.94 3.09
N ALA A 67 -11.90 0.18 2.10
CA ALA A 67 -12.16 0.45 0.68
C ALA A 67 -13.65 0.36 0.33
N VAL A 68 -14.37 -0.64 0.86
CA VAL A 68 -15.83 -0.77 0.68
C VAL A 68 -16.56 0.40 1.34
N ASN A 69 -16.23 0.72 2.59
CA ASN A 69 -16.85 1.83 3.33
C ASN A 69 -16.59 3.17 2.64
N LEU A 70 -15.36 3.41 2.16
CA LEU A 70 -15.01 4.58 1.39
C LEU A 70 -15.82 4.64 0.09
N THR A 71 -15.87 3.55 -0.67
CA THR A 71 -16.66 3.48 -1.90
C THR A 71 -18.14 3.77 -1.63
N GLN A 72 -18.68 3.27 -0.52
CA GLN A 72 -20.07 3.48 -0.13
C GLN A 72 -20.35 4.91 0.35
N ALA A 73 -19.42 5.54 1.06
CA ALA A 73 -19.48 6.95 1.42
C ALA A 73 -19.45 7.87 0.17
N LEU A 74 -18.61 7.53 -0.81
CA LEU A 74 -18.49 8.27 -2.07
C LEU A 74 -19.68 8.08 -3.03
N LYS A 75 -20.55 7.06 -2.83
CA LYS A 75 -21.76 6.81 -3.63
C LYS A 75 -22.89 7.81 -3.37
N GLY A 76 -22.99 8.33 -2.14
CA GLY A 76 -24.16 9.10 -1.68
C GLY A 76 -23.97 10.61 -1.64
N ASP A 77 -22.73 11.08 -1.60
CA ASP A 77 -22.43 12.50 -1.38
C ASP A 77 -21.43 13.03 -2.42
N ASN A 78 -21.96 13.82 -3.37
CA ASN A 78 -21.16 14.51 -4.40
C ASN A 78 -20.04 15.36 -3.80
N LYS A 79 -20.21 15.89 -2.58
CA LYS A 79 -19.21 16.70 -1.89
C LYS A 79 -18.06 15.83 -1.38
N GLN A 80 -18.36 14.67 -0.78
CA GLN A 80 -17.33 13.72 -0.37
C GLN A 80 -16.56 13.17 -1.57
N GLN A 81 -17.27 12.91 -2.67
CA GLN A 81 -16.66 12.52 -3.94
C GLN A 81 -15.68 13.58 -4.46
N GLY A 82 -16.07 14.86 -4.39
CA GLY A 82 -15.18 15.98 -4.72
C GLY A 82 -13.95 16.06 -3.82
N ASN A 83 -14.16 16.07 -2.50
CA ASN A 83 -13.08 16.14 -1.52
C ASN A 83 -12.07 14.99 -1.66
N TRP A 84 -12.53 13.77 -1.94
CA TRP A 84 -11.63 12.64 -2.17
C TRP A 84 -10.83 12.79 -3.47
N GLY A 85 -11.45 13.33 -4.53
CA GLY A 85 -10.76 13.70 -5.75
C GLY A 85 -9.64 14.71 -5.51
N GLU A 86 -9.88 15.72 -4.67
CA GLU A 86 -8.86 16.71 -4.27
C GLU A 86 -7.69 16.06 -3.51
N VAL A 87 -7.96 15.14 -2.58
CA VAL A 87 -6.91 14.41 -1.84
C VAL A 87 -6.06 13.56 -2.78
N VAL A 88 -6.68 12.84 -3.72
CA VAL A 88 -5.96 12.05 -4.72
C VAL A 88 -5.12 12.96 -5.61
N LEU A 89 -5.67 14.09 -6.05
CA LEU A 89 -4.94 15.07 -6.86
C LEU A 89 -3.72 15.62 -6.12
N ALA A 90 -3.88 16.05 -4.85
CA ALA A 90 -2.78 16.52 -4.02
C ALA A 90 -1.68 15.46 -3.87
N ARG A 91 -2.06 14.19 -3.68
CA ARG A 91 -1.11 13.08 -3.59
C ARG A 91 -0.34 12.87 -4.88
N VAL A 92 -1.01 12.88 -6.04
CA VAL A 92 -0.35 12.75 -7.36
C VAL A 92 0.64 13.87 -7.60
N LEU A 93 0.31 15.11 -7.22
CA LEU A 93 1.21 16.26 -7.33
C LEU A 93 2.43 16.11 -6.42
N ALA A 94 2.22 15.71 -5.17
CA ALA A 94 3.31 15.46 -4.22
C ALA A 94 4.24 14.33 -4.69
N GLU A 95 3.68 13.22 -5.18
CA GLU A 95 4.46 12.10 -5.75
C GLU A 95 5.20 12.49 -7.04
N SER A 96 4.70 13.48 -7.78
CA SER A 96 5.38 14.09 -8.94
C SER A 96 6.52 15.05 -8.55
N GLY A 97 6.74 15.27 -7.24
CA GLY A 97 7.80 16.14 -6.71
C GLY A 97 7.41 17.60 -6.55
N LEU A 98 6.13 17.95 -6.69
CA LEU A 98 5.63 19.31 -6.47
C LEU A 98 5.29 19.50 -4.99
N ARG A 99 5.60 20.68 -4.42
CA ARG A 99 5.28 21.00 -3.01
C ARG A 99 4.15 22.01 -2.93
N GLU A 100 3.21 21.73 -2.03
CA GLU A 100 2.12 22.65 -1.72
C GLU A 100 2.67 23.97 -1.16
N GLY A 101 2.11 25.09 -1.60
CA GLY A 101 2.54 26.44 -1.25
C GLY A 101 3.81 26.93 -1.96
N HIS A 102 4.43 26.10 -2.80
CA HIS A 102 5.60 26.48 -3.60
C HIS A 102 5.33 26.27 -5.09
N GLU A 103 5.23 25.01 -5.53
CA GLU A 103 4.99 24.67 -6.92
C GLU A 103 3.51 24.54 -7.25
N TYR A 104 2.64 24.34 -6.25
CA TYR A 104 1.18 24.40 -6.45
C TYR A 104 0.43 24.92 -5.23
N GLU A 105 -0.75 25.48 -5.47
CA GLU A 105 -1.70 25.94 -4.45
C GLU A 105 -3.06 25.30 -4.66
N THR A 106 -3.75 24.96 -3.57
CA THR A 106 -5.11 24.41 -3.58
C THR A 106 -6.15 25.48 -3.21
N GLN A 107 -7.40 25.30 -3.64
CA GLN A 107 -8.55 26.13 -3.22
C GLN A 107 -8.46 27.64 -3.51
N VAL A 108 -7.62 28.05 -4.46
CA VAL A 108 -7.42 29.46 -4.82
C VAL A 108 -8.71 30.09 -5.33
N ASN A 109 -9.06 31.27 -4.80
CA ASN A 109 -10.25 31.99 -5.25
C ASN A 109 -9.89 32.98 -6.35
N LEU A 110 -10.40 32.73 -7.55
CA LEU A 110 -10.21 33.58 -8.71
C LEU A 110 -11.50 34.31 -9.07
N GLN A 111 -11.36 35.50 -9.64
CA GLN A 111 -12.49 36.27 -10.14
C GLN A 111 -12.34 36.49 -11.65
N SER A 112 -13.43 36.27 -12.38
CA SER A 112 -13.54 36.69 -13.77
C SER A 112 -13.73 38.20 -13.86
N GLU A 113 -13.43 38.79 -15.03
CA GLU A 113 -13.69 40.21 -15.29
C GLU A 113 -15.14 40.63 -15.04
N ALA A 114 -16.09 39.70 -15.25
CA ALA A 114 -17.51 39.89 -14.99
C ALA A 114 -17.92 39.70 -13.52
N GLY A 115 -16.96 39.59 -12.58
CA GLY A 115 -17.21 39.44 -11.14
C GLY A 115 -17.62 38.03 -10.70
N LYS A 116 -17.67 37.06 -11.63
CA LYS A 116 -17.98 35.66 -11.31
C LYS A 116 -16.79 34.98 -10.63
N ARG A 117 -17.04 34.36 -9.46
CA ARG A 117 -16.02 33.63 -8.69
C ARG A 117 -15.82 32.23 -9.27
N TYR A 118 -14.56 31.87 -9.45
CA TYR A 118 -14.11 30.54 -9.86
C TYR A 118 -13.15 30.03 -8.80
N GLN A 119 -13.34 28.78 -8.39
CA GLN A 119 -12.45 28.10 -7.47
C GLN A 119 -11.98 26.83 -8.18
N PRO A 120 -10.83 26.87 -8.88
CA PRO A 120 -10.20 25.66 -9.36
C PRO A 120 -9.70 24.80 -8.20
N ASP A 121 -9.55 23.50 -8.44
CA ASP A 121 -9.04 22.56 -7.45
C ASP A 121 -7.56 22.88 -7.11
N VAL A 122 -6.72 23.08 -8.14
CA VAL A 122 -5.28 23.37 -8.00
C VAL A 122 -4.79 24.38 -9.05
N ILE A 123 -3.85 25.24 -8.65
CA ILE A 123 -3.02 26.04 -9.56
C ILE A 123 -1.57 25.60 -9.41
N VAL A 124 -0.91 25.23 -10.51
CA VAL A 124 0.50 24.88 -10.57
C VAL A 124 1.30 26.06 -11.11
N HIS A 125 2.36 26.45 -10.40
CA HIS A 125 3.29 27.48 -10.80
C HIS A 125 4.43 26.88 -11.64
N LEU A 126 4.60 27.44 -12.83
CA LEU A 126 5.66 27.07 -13.77
C LEU A 126 6.75 28.15 -13.82
N PRO A 127 7.94 27.81 -14.34
CA PRO A 127 8.97 28.82 -14.63
C PRO A 127 8.43 29.97 -15.48
N GLN A 128 9.09 31.12 -15.39
CA GLN A 128 8.71 32.36 -16.08
C GLN A 128 7.35 32.94 -15.62
N ASN A 129 6.96 32.68 -14.36
CA ASN A 129 5.70 33.11 -13.75
C ASN A 129 4.43 32.62 -14.47
N LYS A 130 4.56 31.56 -15.29
CA LYS A 130 3.40 30.91 -15.92
C LYS A 130 2.63 30.09 -14.90
N GLN A 131 1.33 29.95 -15.13
CA GLN A 131 0.42 29.23 -14.24
C GLN A 131 -0.47 28.27 -15.04
N VAL A 132 -0.64 27.06 -14.51
CA VAL A 132 -1.54 26.04 -15.07
C VAL A 132 -2.63 25.75 -14.06
N VAL A 133 -3.88 25.89 -14.50
CA VAL A 133 -5.04 25.58 -13.69
C VAL A 133 -5.45 24.13 -13.91
N VAL A 134 -5.63 23.40 -12.82
CA VAL A 134 -6.09 22.01 -12.83
C VAL A 134 -7.44 21.93 -12.10
N ASP A 135 -8.49 21.55 -12.83
CA ASP A 135 -9.83 21.24 -12.29
C ASP A 135 -10.07 19.75 -12.57
N SER A 136 -9.99 18.93 -11.53
CA SER A 136 -10.24 17.51 -11.60
C SER A 136 -11.75 17.23 -11.49
N LYS A 137 -12.22 16.23 -12.22
CA LYS A 137 -13.60 15.74 -12.10
C LYS A 137 -13.57 14.23 -12.11
N MET A 138 -14.21 13.64 -11.11
CA MET A 138 -14.25 12.19 -10.95
C MET A 138 -15.61 11.64 -11.39
N ALA A 139 -15.61 10.66 -12.29
CA ALA A 139 -16.81 9.94 -12.73
C ALA A 139 -16.91 8.54 -12.06
N LEU A 140 -16.78 8.50 -10.73
CA LEU A 140 -16.62 7.25 -9.97
C LEU A 140 -17.85 6.36 -9.98
N VAL A 141 -19.06 6.94 -9.85
CA VAL A 141 -20.30 6.15 -9.66
C VAL A 141 -20.55 5.19 -10.82
N ALA A 142 -20.40 5.65 -12.07
CA ALA A 142 -20.63 4.80 -13.23
C ALA A 142 -19.48 3.81 -13.48
N TYR A 143 -18.25 4.19 -13.14
CA TYR A 143 -17.08 3.30 -13.22
C TYR A 143 -17.17 2.15 -12.21
N GLU A 144 -17.59 2.45 -10.98
CA GLU A 144 -17.79 1.44 -9.94
C GLU A 144 -18.92 0.48 -10.30
N ARG A 145 -20.06 0.99 -10.80
CA ARG A 145 -21.15 0.15 -11.30
C ARG A 145 -20.71 -0.77 -12.44
N TYR A 146 -19.80 -0.30 -13.30
CA TYR A 146 -19.23 -1.12 -14.36
C TYR A 146 -18.38 -2.25 -13.78
N PHE A 147 -17.54 -1.95 -12.80
CA PHE A 147 -16.64 -2.93 -12.19
C PHE A 147 -17.40 -3.99 -11.38
N ASN A 148 -18.47 -3.58 -10.71
CA ASN A 148 -19.32 -4.46 -9.89
C ASN A 148 -20.52 -5.07 -10.65
N ALA A 149 -20.58 -4.92 -11.98
CA ALA A 149 -21.65 -5.49 -12.79
C ALA A 149 -21.51 -7.03 -12.89
N GLU A 150 -22.58 -7.74 -12.54
CA GLU A 150 -22.63 -9.21 -12.60
C GLU A 150 -23.00 -9.72 -14.00
N THR A 151 -23.66 -8.87 -14.80
CA THR A 151 -24.07 -9.21 -16.18
C THR A 151 -23.43 -8.28 -17.21
N ASP A 152 -23.20 -8.80 -18.41
CA ASP A 152 -22.67 -7.99 -19.52
C ASP A 152 -23.62 -6.85 -19.90
N ALA A 153 -24.94 -7.04 -19.79
CA ALA A 153 -25.93 -6.00 -20.06
C ALA A 153 -25.85 -4.83 -19.06
N GLU A 154 -25.59 -5.12 -17.77
CA GLU A 154 -25.35 -4.07 -16.76
C GLU A 154 -24.02 -3.38 -16.99
N ARG A 155 -22.99 -4.14 -17.36
CA ARG A 155 -21.66 -3.62 -17.69
C ARG A 155 -21.72 -2.62 -18.84
N ASP A 156 -22.42 -2.94 -19.93
CA ASP A 156 -22.58 -2.05 -21.08
C ASP A 156 -23.35 -0.77 -20.74
N ARG A 157 -24.39 -0.88 -19.91
CA ARG A 157 -25.16 0.29 -19.42
C ARG A 157 -24.29 1.19 -18.54
N ALA A 158 -23.53 0.61 -17.61
CA ALA A 158 -22.66 1.35 -16.72
C ALA A 158 -21.52 2.03 -17.48
N LEU A 159 -20.93 1.35 -18.46
CA LEU A 159 -19.92 1.93 -19.36
C LEU A 159 -20.47 3.12 -20.15
N SER A 160 -21.66 2.97 -20.73
CA SER A 160 -22.34 4.04 -21.47
C SER A 160 -22.62 5.26 -20.58
N ALA A 161 -23.05 5.02 -19.34
CA ALA A 161 -23.25 6.07 -18.34
C ALA A 161 -21.92 6.76 -17.96
N HIS A 162 -20.83 5.99 -17.82
CA HIS A 162 -19.50 6.53 -17.51
C HIS A 162 -18.98 7.43 -18.63
N LEU A 163 -19.09 7.00 -19.89
CA LEU A 163 -18.74 7.81 -21.05
C LEU A 163 -19.57 9.10 -21.14
N THR A 164 -20.86 9.02 -20.81
CA THR A 164 -21.74 10.19 -20.78
C THR A 164 -21.32 11.18 -19.69
N ALA A 165 -21.01 10.68 -18.48
CA ALA A 165 -20.52 11.51 -17.38
C ALA A 165 -19.19 12.19 -17.73
N LEU A 166 -18.23 11.45 -18.31
CA LEU A 166 -16.96 12.02 -18.77
C LEU A 166 -17.16 13.13 -19.81
N ARG A 167 -18.00 12.91 -20.81
CA ARG A 167 -18.34 13.94 -21.82
C ARG A 167 -18.97 15.17 -21.19
N ALA A 168 -19.88 14.98 -20.22
CA ALA A 168 -20.50 16.07 -19.49
C ALA A 168 -19.47 16.87 -18.68
N HIS A 169 -18.52 16.19 -18.01
CA HIS A 169 -17.42 16.86 -17.31
C HIS A 169 -16.52 17.65 -18.25
N ILE A 170 -16.06 17.05 -19.36
CA ILE A 170 -15.24 17.74 -20.36
C ILE A 170 -15.95 18.99 -20.88
N LYS A 171 -17.23 18.87 -21.24
CA LYS A 171 -18.03 20.00 -21.72
C LYS A 171 -18.23 21.08 -20.64
N GLY A 172 -18.42 20.67 -19.38
CA GLY A 172 -18.53 21.60 -18.26
C GLY A 172 -17.23 22.35 -18.00
N LEU A 173 -16.10 21.65 -18.06
CA LEU A 173 -14.77 22.23 -17.89
C LEU A 173 -14.38 23.17 -19.03
N SER A 174 -14.68 22.81 -20.28
CA SER A 174 -14.35 23.64 -21.43
C SER A 174 -15.08 25.00 -21.41
N MET A 175 -16.29 25.05 -20.85
CA MET A 175 -17.03 26.30 -20.65
C MET A 175 -16.47 27.21 -19.55
N LYS A 176 -15.58 26.72 -18.69
CA LYS A 176 -15.09 27.50 -17.55
C LYS A 176 -13.99 28.52 -17.90
N ASP A 177 -13.49 28.54 -19.15
CA ASP A 177 -12.62 29.61 -19.70
C ASP A 177 -11.55 30.13 -18.71
N TYR A 178 -10.84 29.23 -18.02
CA TYR A 178 -9.88 29.60 -16.96
C TYR A 178 -8.78 30.54 -17.43
N HIS A 179 -8.42 30.49 -18.72
CA HIS A 179 -7.46 31.39 -19.36
C HIS A 179 -7.92 32.87 -19.38
N LYS A 180 -9.21 33.17 -19.17
CA LYS A 180 -9.76 34.54 -19.12
C LYS A 180 -9.89 35.08 -17.69
N LEU A 181 -9.46 34.33 -16.68
CA LEU A 181 -9.57 34.77 -15.28
C LEU A 181 -8.49 35.79 -14.93
N LYS A 182 -8.87 36.83 -14.17
CA LYS A 182 -7.93 37.86 -13.72
C LYS A 182 -6.92 37.24 -12.75
N GLY A 183 -5.63 37.52 -12.99
CA GLY A 183 -4.54 37.05 -12.14
C GLY A 183 -3.85 35.76 -12.60
N ILE A 184 -4.32 35.11 -13.67
CA ILE A 184 -3.64 33.94 -14.25
C ILE A 184 -2.80 34.36 -15.46
N GLN A 185 -1.52 34.03 -15.44
CA GLN A 185 -0.67 34.02 -16.63
C GLN A 185 -0.67 32.62 -17.24
N SER A 186 -1.65 32.36 -18.12
CA SER A 186 -1.77 31.06 -18.78
C SER A 186 -0.67 30.83 -19.83
N LEU A 187 -0.50 29.58 -20.24
CA LEU A 187 0.57 29.08 -21.11
C LEU A 187 0.66 29.79 -22.46
#